data_AF-A0A4V1UPT7-F1
#
_entry.id   AF-A0A4V1UPT7-F1
#
_cell.length_a   1.000
_cell.length_b   1.000
_cell.length_c   1.000
_cell.angle_alpha   90.00
_cell.angle_beta   90.00
_cell.angle_gamma   90.00
#
_symmetry.space_group_name_H-M   'P 1'
#
loop_
_entity.id
_entity.type
_entity.pdbx_description
1 polymer ?
#
loop_
_entity_poly.entity_id
_entity_poly.type
_entity_poly.pdbx_seq_one_letter_code
_entity_poly.pdbx_strand_id
1 'polypeptide(L)'
;MHIRHPLLDFTETTMGNCLLAFPFLKNIRLYGKESLRIAYYHMVSDQAPEYYSEKKIISPKTFKEHLSFFSRRFDIIPLAEAVQIATNKESLSRKLVLTFDDGFAECHRVIAPILSERRVPATFFLTGKCLDNRDLMWRNKLMVTKRRMGDRIRPLMEQAAGIFN
;
A
#
# COMPACT_ATOMS: atom_id res chain seq x y z
N MET A 1 -5.40 29.75 14.84
CA MET A 1 -5.20 28.46 15.53
C MET A 1 -5.58 27.34 14.55
N HIS A 2 -4.65 26.95 13.68
CA HIS A 2 -4.89 25.92 12.65
C HIS A 2 -4.63 24.54 13.23
N ILE A 3 -5.71 23.79 13.46
CA ILE A 3 -5.62 22.36 13.78
C ILE A 3 -5.24 21.64 12.48
N ARG A 4 -3.94 21.35 12.30
CA ARG A 4 -3.47 20.45 11.23
C ARG A 4 -3.90 19.03 11.61
N HIS A 5 -4.89 18.50 10.89
CA HIS A 5 -5.37 17.13 11.11
C HIS A 5 -4.39 16.13 10.47
N PRO A 6 -4.01 15.02 11.14
CA PRO A 6 -3.12 13.98 10.61
C PRO A 6 -3.56 13.34 9.26
N LEU A 7 -4.76 13.64 8.79
CA LEU A 7 -5.33 13.10 7.54
C LEU A 7 -5.02 14.00 6.32
N LEU A 8 -4.63 15.26 6.53
CA LEU A 8 -4.06 16.09 5.46
C LEU A 8 -2.65 15.62 5.11
N ASP A 9 -1.90 15.11 6.10
CA ASP A 9 -0.67 14.38 5.84
C ASP A 9 -0.94 13.04 5.13
N PHE A 10 -2.12 12.42 5.20
CA PHE A 10 -2.43 11.25 4.37
C PHE A 10 -2.52 11.63 2.89
N THR A 11 -3.07 12.80 2.56
CA THR A 11 -3.04 13.30 1.19
C THR A 11 -1.62 13.64 0.75
N GLU A 12 -0.74 14.17 1.60
CA GLU A 12 0.64 14.47 1.19
C GLU A 12 1.58 13.24 1.22
N THR A 13 1.41 12.34 2.18
CA THR A 13 2.27 11.16 2.42
C THR A 13 1.81 9.92 1.64
N THR A 14 0.52 9.84 1.27
CA THR A 14 -0.05 8.72 0.47
C THR A 14 -0.41 9.13 -0.95
N MET A 15 -0.60 10.43 -1.25
CA MET A 15 -0.52 10.92 -2.65
C MET A 15 0.92 11.23 -3.09
N GLY A 16 1.91 10.92 -2.26
CA GLY A 16 3.30 10.74 -2.68
C GLY A 16 3.42 9.50 -3.57
N ASN A 17 3.16 9.68 -4.86
CA ASN A 17 3.42 8.74 -5.98
C ASN A 17 2.37 7.65 -6.28
N CYS A 18 1.11 8.02 -6.53
CA CYS A 18 0.37 7.41 -7.66
C CYS A 18 0.71 8.14 -8.98
N LEU A 19 2.02 8.30 -9.17
CA LEU A 19 2.69 8.59 -10.42
C LEU A 19 3.66 7.42 -10.56
N LEU A 20 3.28 6.40 -11.32
CA LEU A 20 4.29 5.69 -12.09
C LEU A 20 4.76 6.69 -13.17
N ALA A 21 5.54 7.68 -12.75
CA ALA A 21 6.31 8.51 -13.65
C ALA A 21 7.50 7.68 -14.12
N PHE A 22 7.23 6.70 -14.98
CA PHE A 22 8.24 6.31 -15.95
C PHE A 22 8.52 7.55 -16.81
N PRO A 23 9.78 7.95 -17.03
CA PRO A 23 10.14 9.15 -17.77
C PRO A 23 9.73 9.13 -19.27
N PHE A 24 8.94 8.15 -19.70
CA PHE A 24 8.45 7.99 -21.08
C PHE A 24 6.97 8.33 -21.30
N LEU A 25 6.18 8.67 -20.26
CA LEU A 25 4.75 8.93 -20.43
C LEU A 25 4.42 10.42 -20.40
N LYS A 26 4.56 11.10 -21.55
CA LYS A 26 4.10 12.47 -21.82
C LYS A 26 2.56 12.66 -21.77
N ASN A 27 1.79 11.64 -21.37
CA ASN A 27 0.33 11.62 -21.43
C ASN A 27 -0.31 11.41 -20.06
N ILE A 28 0.15 12.13 -19.04
CA ILE A 28 -0.56 12.16 -17.74
C ILE A 28 -1.72 13.13 -17.85
N ARG A 29 -2.86 12.58 -18.24
CA ARG A 29 -4.15 13.26 -18.23
C ARG A 29 -4.51 13.55 -16.78
N LEU A 30 -4.51 14.82 -16.40
CA LEU A 30 -4.92 15.30 -15.08
C LEU A 30 -6.26 14.66 -14.67
N TYR A 31 -6.31 14.16 -13.43
CA TYR A 31 -7.43 13.40 -12.85
C TYR A 31 -8.79 14.05 -13.14
N GLY A 32 -9.57 13.46 -14.03
CA GLY A 32 -10.96 13.84 -14.24
C GLY A 32 -11.83 13.47 -13.03
N LYS A 33 -12.93 14.20 -12.83
CA LYS A 33 -13.98 13.92 -11.83
C LYS A 33 -14.52 12.47 -11.92
N GLU A 34 -14.39 11.86 -13.09
CA GLU A 34 -14.86 10.52 -13.46
C GLU A 34 -13.80 9.41 -13.30
N SER A 35 -12.70 9.65 -12.56
CA SER A 35 -11.61 8.67 -12.42
C SER A 35 -11.81 7.71 -11.24
N LEU A 36 -11.50 6.43 -11.48
CA LEU A 36 -11.35 5.41 -10.43
C LEU A 36 -10.25 5.83 -9.44
N ARG A 37 -10.51 5.60 -8.16
CA ARG A 37 -9.50 5.71 -7.10
C ARG A 37 -9.05 4.33 -6.66
N ILE A 38 -7.75 4.17 -6.42
CA ILE A 38 -7.17 2.95 -5.87
C ILE A 38 -6.39 3.37 -4.62
N ALA A 39 -6.75 2.82 -3.47
CA ALA A 39 -5.94 2.90 -2.26
C ALA A 39 -5.26 1.55 -2.05
N TYR A 40 -3.94 1.57 -2.00
CA TYR A 40 -3.13 0.38 -1.80
C TYR A 40 -2.46 0.41 -0.43
N TYR A 41 -2.28 -0.75 0.17
CA TYR A 41 -1.67 -0.95 1.47
C TYR A 41 -0.70 -2.13 1.38
N HIS A 42 0.24 -2.18 2.30
CA HIS A 42 1.15 -3.34 2.44
C HIS A 42 1.05 -3.92 3.85
N MET A 43 1.05 -3.05 4.87
CA MET A 43 1.11 -3.45 6.27
C MET A 43 0.19 -2.58 7.14
N VAL A 44 -0.61 -3.24 7.97
CA VAL A 44 -1.40 -2.60 9.05
C VAL A 44 -1.07 -3.31 10.35
N SER A 45 -0.40 -2.61 11.25
CA SER A 45 0.07 -3.16 12.53
C SER A 45 0.36 -2.03 13.52
N ASP A 46 0.20 -2.30 14.82
CA ASP A 46 0.64 -1.38 15.88
C ASP A 46 2.16 -1.43 16.11
N GLN A 47 2.80 -2.52 15.69
CA GLN A 47 4.24 -2.72 15.81
C GLN A 47 4.81 -3.19 14.49
N ALA A 48 5.89 -2.56 14.04
CA ALA A 48 6.53 -2.99 12.80
C ALA A 48 7.32 -4.27 13.05
N PRO A 49 7.09 -5.33 12.25
CA PRO A 49 7.95 -6.50 12.31
C PRO A 49 9.35 -6.15 11.78
N GLU A 50 10.36 -6.94 12.16
CA GLU A 50 11.75 -6.73 11.78
C GLU A 50 11.96 -6.67 10.26
N TYR A 51 11.14 -7.43 9.52
CA TYR A 51 11.17 -7.49 8.06
C TYR A 51 10.44 -6.32 7.38
N TYR A 52 9.93 -5.33 8.13
CA TYR A 52 9.20 -4.21 7.57
C TYR A 52 9.58 -2.86 8.21
N SER A 53 9.38 -1.78 7.47
CA SER A 53 9.81 -0.44 7.88
C SER A 53 8.77 0.22 8.79
N GLU A 54 9.19 0.67 9.97
CA GLU A 54 8.34 1.42 10.92
C GLU A 54 7.73 2.67 10.30
N LYS A 55 8.47 3.34 9.40
CA LYS A 55 7.97 4.53 8.70
C LYS A 55 6.86 4.25 7.69
N LYS A 56 6.56 2.97 7.41
CA LYS A 56 5.61 2.53 6.38
C LYS A 56 4.44 1.73 6.95
N ILE A 57 4.34 1.59 8.28
CA ILE A 57 3.18 0.95 8.91
C ILE A 57 2.14 1.99 9.29
N ILE A 58 0.87 1.58 9.25
CA ILE A 58 -0.23 2.32 9.87
C ILE A 58 -0.89 1.45 10.93
N SER A 59 -1.41 2.08 11.98
CA SER A 59 -2.12 1.36 13.03
C SER A 59 -3.47 0.82 12.53
N PRO A 60 -4.00 -0.27 13.11
CA PRO A 60 -5.37 -0.73 12.85
C PRO A 60 -6.42 0.35 13.12
N LYS A 61 -6.18 1.23 14.12
CA LYS A 61 -7.06 2.37 14.41
C LYS A 61 -7.13 3.33 13.22
N THR A 62 -5.96 3.77 12.73
CA THR A 62 -5.85 4.66 11.56
C THR A 62 -6.47 4.02 10.32
N PHE A 63 -6.24 2.72 10.10
CA PHE A 63 -6.85 2.00 9.00
C PHE A 63 -8.40 2.00 9.08
N LYS A 64 -8.98 1.78 10.26
CA LYS A 64 -10.44 1.88 10.47
C LYS A 64 -10.96 3.30 10.20
N GLU A 65 -10.20 4.33 10.56
CA GLU A 65 -10.53 5.73 10.25
C GLU A 65 -10.53 5.98 8.73
N HIS A 66 -9.55 5.45 8.00
CA HIS A 66 -9.51 5.49 6.53
C HIS A 66 -10.75 4.84 5.92
N LEU A 67 -11.08 3.60 6.33
CA LEU A 67 -12.27 2.89 5.85
C LEU A 67 -13.55 3.70 6.08
N SER A 68 -13.65 4.36 7.25
CA SER A 68 -14.79 5.20 7.59
C SER A 68 -14.83 6.47 6.74
N PHE A 69 -13.69 7.07 6.43
CA PHE A 69 -13.59 8.20 5.51
C PHE A 69 -13.98 7.82 4.08
N PHE A 70 -13.48 6.68 3.58
CA PHE A 70 -13.76 6.19 2.24
C PHE A 70 -15.22 5.86 2.05
N SER A 71 -15.82 5.10 2.97
CA SER A 71 -17.22 4.66 2.86
C SER A 71 -18.21 5.84 2.85
N ARG A 72 -17.83 7.01 3.37
CA ARG A 72 -18.65 8.24 3.31
C ARG A 72 -18.56 8.97 1.97
N ARG A 73 -17.56 8.68 1.14
CA ARG A 73 -17.21 9.47 -0.06
C ARG A 73 -17.26 8.66 -1.35
N PHE A 74 -16.94 7.38 -1.26
CA PHE A 74 -16.78 6.50 -2.41
C PHE A 74 -17.63 5.25 -2.26
N ASP A 75 -18.02 4.68 -3.40
CA ASP A 75 -18.51 3.31 -3.46
C ASP A 75 -17.29 2.39 -3.55
N ILE A 76 -17.05 1.63 -2.48
CA ILE A 76 -15.95 0.68 -2.46
C ILE A 76 -16.38 -0.59 -3.19
N ILE A 77 -15.73 -0.89 -4.31
CA ILE A 77 -16.07 -2.02 -5.18
C ILE A 77 -14.90 -3.00 -5.31
N PRO A 78 -15.16 -4.29 -5.61
CA PRO A 78 -14.10 -5.22 -5.98
C PRO A 78 -13.31 -4.74 -7.20
N LEU A 79 -12.01 -5.02 -7.25
CA LEU A 79 -11.17 -4.66 -8.40
C LEU A 79 -11.70 -5.26 -9.71
N ALA A 80 -12.18 -6.50 -9.67
CA ALA A 80 -12.74 -7.16 -10.84
C ALA A 80 -13.95 -6.41 -11.44
N GLU A 81 -14.82 -5.87 -10.58
CA GLU A 81 -15.96 -5.03 -11.01
C GLU A 81 -15.47 -3.72 -11.63
N ALA A 82 -14.48 -3.07 -11.00
CA ALA A 82 -13.89 -1.84 -11.54
C ALA A 82 -13.28 -2.06 -12.94
N VAL A 83 -12.63 -3.20 -13.18
CA VAL A 83 -12.08 -3.59 -14.48
C VAL A 83 -13.20 -3.79 -15.51
N GLN A 84 -14.32 -4.42 -15.14
CA GLN A 84 -15.46 -4.61 -16.03
C GLN A 84 -16.09 -3.26 -16.44
N ILE A 85 -16.36 -2.39 -15.47
CA ILE A 85 -16.89 -1.03 -15.71
C ILE A 85 -15.96 -0.25 -16.66
N ALA A 86 -14.64 -0.29 -16.40
CA ALA A 86 -13.65 0.36 -17.24
C ALA A 86 -13.66 -0.20 -18.68
N THR A 87 -13.75 -1.52 -18.83
CA THR A 87 -13.76 -2.21 -20.13
C THR A 87 -15.00 -1.84 -20.93
N ASN A 88 -16.16 -1.74 -20.28
CA ASN A 88 -17.41 -1.30 -20.88
C ASN A 88 -17.46 0.22 -21.17
N LYS A 89 -16.39 0.97 -20.83
CA LYS A 89 -16.32 2.43 -20.94
C LYS A 89 -17.41 3.16 -20.13
N GLU A 90 -17.85 2.53 -19.05
CA GLU A 90 -18.79 3.10 -18.10
C GLU A 90 -18.06 4.01 -17.08
N SER A 91 -18.82 4.84 -16.37
CA SER A 91 -18.24 5.80 -15.43
C SER A 91 -17.70 5.12 -14.17
N LEU A 92 -16.47 5.49 -13.79
CA LEU A 92 -15.83 5.11 -12.52
C LEU A 92 -15.90 6.24 -11.48
N SER A 93 -16.76 7.23 -11.71
CA SER A 93 -16.95 8.35 -10.79
C SER A 93 -17.29 7.86 -9.39
N ARG A 94 -16.57 8.40 -8.40
CA ARG A 94 -16.70 8.03 -6.97
C ARG A 94 -16.46 6.55 -6.64
N LYS A 95 -15.92 5.74 -7.55
CA LYS A 95 -15.53 4.36 -7.24
C LYS A 95 -14.15 4.33 -6.56
N LEU A 96 -14.01 3.48 -5.55
CA LEU A 96 -12.75 3.21 -4.87
C LEU A 96 -12.49 1.71 -4.83
N VAL A 97 -11.26 1.30 -5.13
CA VAL A 97 -10.78 -0.07 -4.91
C VAL A 97 -9.72 -0.06 -3.81
N LEU A 98 -9.80 -1.07 -2.94
CA LEU A 98 -8.77 -1.35 -1.95
C LEU A 98 -7.90 -2.53 -2.40
N THR A 99 -6.59 -2.34 -2.36
CA THR A 99 -5.60 -3.36 -2.70
C THR A 99 -4.58 -3.54 -1.59
N PHE A 100 -4.08 -4.76 -1.41
CA PHE A 100 -3.10 -5.12 -0.41
C PHE A 100 -1.99 -5.95 -1.04
N ASP A 101 -0.75 -5.47 -0.96
CA ASP A 101 0.39 -6.09 -1.61
C ASP A 101 1.21 -6.97 -0.65
N ASP A 102 2.17 -7.69 -1.22
CA ASP A 102 3.15 -8.58 -0.59
C ASP A 102 2.59 -9.86 0.05
N GLY A 103 1.46 -9.78 0.76
CA GLY A 103 0.85 -10.93 1.42
C GLY A 103 1.43 -11.26 2.80
N PHE A 104 1.84 -10.24 3.56
CA PHE A 104 2.29 -10.45 4.95
C PHE A 104 1.21 -11.06 5.85
N ALA A 105 1.61 -11.70 6.95
CA ALA A 105 0.71 -12.37 7.88
C ALA A 105 -0.40 -11.45 8.43
N GLU A 106 -0.12 -10.15 8.56
CA GLU A 106 -1.04 -9.11 8.98
C GLU A 106 -2.22 -8.92 8.01
N CYS A 107 -2.06 -9.28 6.72
CA CYS A 107 -3.18 -9.35 5.78
C CYS A 107 -4.29 -10.27 6.30
N HIS A 108 -3.91 -11.44 6.82
CA HIS A 108 -4.84 -12.41 7.38
C HIS A 108 -5.22 -12.10 8.84
N ARG A 109 -4.25 -11.71 9.67
CA ARG A 109 -4.45 -11.57 11.13
C ARG A 109 -5.13 -10.26 11.54
N VAL A 110 -4.99 -9.20 10.75
CA VAL A 110 -5.44 -7.84 11.11
C VAL A 110 -6.38 -7.28 10.05
N ILE A 111 -5.94 -7.26 8.79
CA ILE A 111 -6.64 -6.55 7.72
C ILE A 111 -7.95 -7.26 7.33
N ALA A 112 -7.88 -8.55 7.00
CA ALA A 112 -9.05 -9.32 6.55
C ALA A 112 -10.19 -9.35 7.58
N PRO A 113 -9.96 -9.55 8.89
CA PRO A 113 -11.02 -9.46 9.90
C PRO A 113 -11.69 -8.08 9.93
N ILE A 114 -10.92 -6.99 9.87
CA ILE A 114 -11.46 -5.61 9.87
C ILE A 114 -12.32 -5.35 8.63
N LEU A 115 -11.87 -5.79 7.46
CA LEU A 115 -12.62 -5.67 6.21
C LEU A 115 -13.90 -6.50 6.24
N SER A 116 -13.83 -7.73 6.75
CA SER A 116 -14.96 -8.65 6.89
C SER A 116 -16.03 -8.09 7.83
N GLU A 117 -15.64 -7.59 9.01
CA GLU A 117 -16.54 -6.94 9.97
C GLU A 117 -17.33 -5.79 9.33
N ARG A 118 -16.67 -5.05 8.44
CA ARG A 118 -17.24 -3.87 7.75
C ARG A 118 -17.86 -4.19 6.39
N ARG A 119 -17.82 -5.44 5.94
CA ARG A 119 -18.28 -5.89 4.61
C ARG A 119 -17.65 -5.07 3.46
N VAL A 120 -16.38 -4.71 3.61
CA VAL A 120 -15.66 -3.91 2.61
C VAL A 120 -14.89 -4.86 1.68
N PRO A 121 -15.12 -4.80 0.35
CA PRO A 121 -14.38 -5.63 -0.59
C PRO A 121 -12.93 -5.14 -0.73
N ALA A 122 -12.02 -6.07 -1.00
CA ALA A 122 -10.60 -5.79 -1.25
C ALA A 122 -9.97 -6.85 -2.13
N THR A 123 -8.83 -6.52 -2.72
CA THR A 123 -8.00 -7.45 -3.50
C THR A 123 -6.63 -7.60 -2.84
N PHE A 124 -6.14 -8.84 -2.73
CA PHE A 124 -4.82 -9.14 -2.17
C PHE A 124 -3.89 -9.67 -3.27
N PHE A 125 -2.74 -9.02 -3.45
CA PHE A 125 -1.68 -9.44 -4.36
C PHE A 125 -0.57 -10.12 -3.54
N LEU A 126 -0.51 -11.45 -3.64
CA LEU A 126 0.34 -12.27 -2.78
C LEU A 126 1.68 -12.60 -3.45
N THR A 127 2.77 -12.48 -2.70
CA THR A 127 4.08 -12.97 -3.15
C THR A 127 4.17 -14.48 -2.90
N GLY A 128 3.77 -15.28 -3.89
CA GLY A 128 3.63 -16.74 -3.75
C GLY A 128 4.83 -17.46 -3.13
N LYS A 129 6.07 -17.09 -3.48
CA LYS A 129 7.31 -17.70 -2.95
C LYS A 129 7.53 -17.43 -1.45
N CYS A 130 6.88 -16.42 -0.89
CA CYS A 130 7.05 -16.04 0.52
C CYS A 130 5.94 -16.58 1.42
N LEU A 131 4.87 -17.17 0.87
CA LEU A 131 3.66 -17.53 1.63
C LEU A 131 3.86 -18.64 2.66
N ASP A 132 4.80 -19.57 2.40
CA ASP A 132 5.13 -20.65 3.33
C ASP A 132 6.16 -20.24 4.40
N ASN A 133 6.53 -18.95 4.43
CA ASN A 133 7.57 -18.38 5.28
C ASN A 133 8.95 -19.04 5.13
N ARG A 134 9.22 -19.73 4.01
CA ARG A 134 10.56 -20.28 3.71
C ARG A 134 11.45 -19.30 2.96
N ASP A 135 10.87 -18.22 2.43
CA ASP A 135 11.61 -17.15 1.76
C ASP A 135 11.06 -15.77 2.14
N LEU A 136 11.88 -14.74 1.88
CA LEU A 136 11.50 -13.33 2.00
C LEU A 136 11.91 -12.60 0.73
N MET A 137 11.11 -11.60 0.35
CA MET A 137 11.48 -10.66 -0.70
C MET A 137 12.84 -10.02 -0.36
N TRP A 138 13.69 -9.83 -1.38
CA TRP A 138 15.09 -9.43 -1.19
C TRP A 138 15.23 -8.12 -0.40
N ARG A 139 14.30 -7.18 -0.57
CA ARG A 139 14.26 -5.92 0.21
C ARG A 139 14.02 -6.16 1.69
N ASN A 140 13.12 -7.09 2.01
CA ASN A 140 12.81 -7.47 3.39
C ASN A 140 14.00 -8.21 4.01
N LYS A 141 14.68 -9.09 3.25
CA LYS A 141 15.94 -9.70 3.69
C LYS A 141 16.99 -8.66 4.03
N LEU A 142 17.24 -7.70 3.13
CA LEU A 142 18.22 -6.64 3.36
C LEU A 142 17.87 -5.84 4.62
N MET A 143 16.59 -5.58 4.87
CA MET A 143 16.13 -4.88 6.07
C MET A 143 16.41 -5.67 7.34
N VAL A 144 16.05 -6.95 7.37
CA VAL A 144 16.36 -7.85 8.50
C VAL A 144 17.87 -7.89 8.73
N THR A 145 18.66 -8.13 7.67
CA THR A 145 20.12 -8.18 7.78
C THR A 145 20.68 -6.87 8.32
N LYS A 146 20.22 -5.72 7.84
CA LYS A 146 20.64 -4.41 8.35
C LYS A 146 20.29 -4.22 9.82
N ARG A 147 19.08 -4.61 10.25
CA ARG A 147 18.66 -4.52 11.66
C ARG A 147 19.50 -5.41 12.57
N ARG A 148 19.83 -6.64 12.13
CA ARG A 148 20.62 -7.60 12.92
C ARG A 148 22.12 -7.30 12.93
N MET A 149 22.67 -6.86 11.81
CA MET A 149 24.11 -6.62 11.66
C MET A 149 24.51 -5.19 12.01
N GLY A 150 23.57 -4.26 12.06
CA GLY A 150 23.83 -2.83 12.29
C GLY A 150 24.83 -2.28 11.29
N ASP A 151 25.80 -1.51 11.79
CA ASP A 151 26.83 -0.85 10.99
C ASP A 151 27.79 -1.79 10.27
N ARG A 152 27.82 -3.08 10.65
CA ARG A 152 28.72 -4.08 10.03
C ARG A 152 28.37 -4.36 8.56
N ILE A 153 27.15 -4.07 8.14
CA ILE A 153 26.71 -4.27 6.75
C ILE A 153 27.11 -3.10 5.83
N ARG A 154 27.51 -1.96 6.39
CA ARG A 154 27.78 -0.72 5.62
C ARG A 154 28.83 -0.90 4.51
N PRO A 155 30.00 -1.54 4.74
CA PRO A 155 30.97 -1.75 3.66
C PRO A 155 30.42 -2.61 2.51
N LEU A 156 29.60 -3.61 2.82
CA LEU A 156 28.95 -4.46 1.82
C LEU A 156 27.90 -3.68 1.02
N MET A 157 27.15 -2.78 1.66
CA MET A 157 26.19 -1.92 0.99
C MET A 157 26.86 -0.90 0.07
N GLU A 158 27.99 -0.33 0.50
CA GLU A 158 28.78 0.62 -0.30
C GLU A 158 29.40 -0.06 -1.54
N GLN A 159 29.95 -1.27 -1.36
CA GLN A 159 30.42 -2.09 -2.48
C GLN A 159 29.29 -2.42 -3.47
N ALA A 160 28.12 -2.82 -2.96
CA ALA A 160 26.97 -3.14 -3.81
C ALA A 160 26.43 -1.92 -4.56
N ALA A 161 26.41 -0.74 -3.94
CA ALA A 161 26.01 0.50 -4.60
C ALA A 161 26.95 0.89 -5.75
N GLY A 162 28.25 0.60 -5.62
CA GLY A 162 29.23 0.77 -6.68
C GLY A 162 29.07 -0.15 -7.88
N ILE A 163 28.27 -1.22 -7.79
CA ILE A 163 27.98 -2.14 -8.91
C ILE A 163 26.86 -1.59 -9.82
N PHE A 164 26.05 -0.66 -9.32
CA PHE A 164 24.91 -0.08 -10.05
C PHE A 164 25.18 1.34 -10.60
N ASN A 165 26.42 1.81 -10.48
CA ASN A 165 26.95 3.01 -11.15
C ASN A 165 27.89 2.58 -12.28
#